data_AF-A0A2D9QZS7-F1
#
_entry.id   AF-A0A2D9QZS7-F1
#
_cell.length_a   1.000
_cell.length_b   1.000
_cell.length_c   1.000
_cell.angle_alpha   90.00
_cell.angle_beta   90.00
_cell.angle_gamma   90.00
#
_symmetry.space_group_name_H-M   'P 1'
#
loop_
_entity.id
_entity.type
_entity.pdbx_description
1 polymer ?
#
loop_
_entity_poly.entity_id
_entity_poly.type
_entity_poly.pdbx_seq_one_letter_code
_entity_poly.pdbx_strand_id
1 'polypeptide(L)'
;MSIGKITQIIGAVIDVEFPSDSIPKVYNALHVTKANLTLEVQQQLGDNVVRAIAMGGSEGLQRGLEVTNTGKSITVPVGTKTLGRIMNVLGEPIDNAGEIGQDAEWEIHRAAPSYDELAPAAELLETGIKVIDLICPFAKGGKVGLFGGAGVGKTVNMMELIRNIAIEHSGYSVFAGVGERTREGNDFYH
;
A
#
# COMPACT_ATOMS: atom_id res chain seq x y z
N MET A 1 -20.21 -11.15 10.06
CA MET A 1 -19.21 -10.31 10.75
C MET A 1 -18.99 -10.93 12.12
N SER A 2 -17.75 -11.27 12.45
CA SER A 2 -17.40 -11.78 13.78
C SER A 2 -16.80 -10.68 14.63
N ILE A 3 -17.06 -10.75 15.94
CA ILE A 3 -16.58 -9.78 16.92
C ILE A 3 -15.57 -10.49 17.81
N GLY A 4 -14.37 -9.95 17.89
CA GLY A 4 -13.32 -10.36 18.81
C GLY A 4 -13.05 -9.32 19.88
N LYS A 5 -12.14 -9.64 20.81
CA LYS A 5 -11.71 -8.74 21.89
C LYS A 5 -10.19 -8.66 21.95
N ILE A 6 -9.66 -7.46 22.17
CA ILE A 6 -8.21 -7.26 22.33
C ILE A 6 -7.74 -7.96 23.62
N THR A 7 -6.77 -8.86 23.53
CA THR A 7 -6.18 -9.54 24.69
C THR A 7 -4.82 -8.96 25.06
N GLN A 8 -4.04 -8.51 24.08
CA GLN A 8 -2.70 -8.00 24.29
C GLN A 8 -2.34 -6.89 23.31
N ILE A 9 -1.53 -5.93 23.77
CA ILE A 9 -1.03 -4.78 22.99
C ILE A 9 0.46 -4.65 23.29
N ILE A 10 1.31 -4.76 22.27
CA ILE A 10 2.76 -4.53 22.30
C ILE A 10 3.12 -3.59 21.15
N GLY A 11 3.13 -2.28 21.41
CA GLY A 11 3.30 -1.28 20.35
C GLY A 11 2.24 -1.48 19.25
N ALA A 12 2.69 -1.55 17.99
CA ALA A 12 1.81 -1.80 16.85
C ALA A 12 1.30 -3.25 16.74
N VAL A 13 1.83 -4.20 17.54
CA VAL A 13 1.40 -5.60 17.52
C VAL A 13 0.27 -5.81 18.52
N ILE A 14 -0.89 -6.25 18.04
CA ILE A 14 -2.10 -6.40 18.84
C ILE A 14 -2.63 -7.81 18.65
N ASP A 15 -2.83 -8.52 19.77
CA ASP A 15 -3.45 -9.84 19.75
C ASP A 15 -4.95 -9.69 20.08
N VAL A 16 -5.78 -10.38 19.30
CA VAL A 16 -7.24 -10.32 19.37
C VAL A 16 -7.81 -11.74 19.44
N GLU A 17 -8.62 -12.02 20.44
CA GLU A 17 -9.33 -13.29 20.60
C GLU A 17 -10.69 -13.22 19.90
N PHE A 18 -10.99 -14.21 19.07
CA PHE A 18 -12.28 -14.37 18.41
C PHE A 18 -12.99 -15.64 18.92
N PRO A 19 -14.31 -15.78 18.70
CA PRO A 19 -14.98 -17.05 18.87
C PRO A 19 -14.40 -18.14 17.95
N SER A 20 -14.35 -19.38 18.43
CA SER A 20 -13.67 -20.50 17.75
C SER A 20 -14.23 -20.85 16.38
N ASP A 21 -15.50 -20.54 16.12
CA ASP A 21 -16.20 -20.74 14.86
C ASP A 21 -15.98 -19.61 13.84
N SER A 22 -15.26 -18.54 14.22
CA SER A 22 -15.22 -17.31 13.43
C SER A 22 -13.87 -16.58 13.46
N ILE A 23 -12.80 -17.37 13.53
CA ILE A 23 -11.40 -16.91 13.48
C ILE A 23 -11.11 -16.28 12.10
N PRO A 24 -10.68 -15.00 12.05
CA PRO A 24 -10.29 -14.34 10.81
C PRO A 24 -9.11 -15.02 10.11
N LYS A 25 -9.08 -14.94 8.78
CA LYS A 25 -7.94 -15.42 7.98
C LYS A 25 -6.76 -14.44 8.10
N VAL A 26 -5.57 -14.95 7.82
CA VAL A 26 -4.39 -14.09 7.58
C VAL A 26 -4.73 -13.09 6.45
N TYR A 27 -4.27 -11.86 6.62
CA TYR A 27 -4.54 -10.68 5.81
C TYR A 27 -5.95 -10.10 5.90
N ASN A 28 -6.87 -10.66 6.70
CA ASN A 28 -8.12 -9.98 6.95
C ASN A 28 -7.90 -8.66 7.72
N ALA A 29 -8.60 -7.62 7.27
CA ALA A 29 -8.69 -6.36 7.98
C ALA A 29 -9.67 -6.49 9.14
N LEU A 30 -9.27 -5.96 10.30
CA LEU A 30 -10.07 -5.85 11.49
C LEU A 30 -10.28 -4.38 11.83
N HIS A 31 -11.44 -4.02 12.37
CA HIS A 31 -11.77 -2.64 12.70
C HIS A 31 -12.11 -2.48 14.17
N VAL A 32 -11.43 -1.53 14.82
CA VAL A 32 -11.67 -1.15 16.22
C VAL A 32 -12.49 0.14 16.23
N THR A 33 -13.82 0.01 16.25
CA THR A 33 -14.75 1.15 16.08
C THR A 33 -14.50 2.29 17.06
N LYS A 34 -14.21 1.97 18.34
CA LYS A 34 -13.97 3.00 19.37
C LYS A 34 -12.71 3.83 19.14
N ALA A 35 -11.72 3.28 18.44
CA ALA A 35 -10.44 3.94 18.17
C ALA A 35 -10.32 4.42 16.72
N ASN A 36 -11.32 4.15 15.87
CA ASN A 36 -11.26 4.32 14.42
C ASN A 36 -9.93 3.80 13.84
N LEU A 37 -9.55 2.58 14.23
CA LEU A 37 -8.26 2.00 13.88
C LEU A 37 -8.46 0.69 13.12
N THR A 38 -7.73 0.56 12.02
CA THR A 38 -7.67 -0.67 11.24
C THR A 38 -6.45 -1.50 11.67
N LEU A 39 -6.67 -2.79 11.88
CA LEU A 39 -5.63 -3.78 12.12
C LEU A 39 -5.60 -4.76 10.94
N GLU A 40 -4.46 -5.34 10.61
CA GLU A 40 -4.36 -6.44 9.64
C GLU A 40 -3.83 -7.69 10.32
N VAL A 41 -4.57 -8.80 10.21
CA VAL A 41 -4.15 -10.10 10.76
C VAL A 41 -2.90 -10.60 10.03
N GLN A 42 -1.84 -10.89 10.77
CA GLN A 42 -0.59 -11.44 10.25
C GLN A 42 -0.42 -12.93 10.57
N GLN A 43 -1.00 -13.39 11.68
CA GLN A 43 -0.80 -14.76 12.14
C GLN A 43 -2.00 -15.23 12.98
N GLN A 44 -2.29 -16.53 12.93
CA GLN A 44 -3.16 -17.22 13.89
C GLN A 44 -2.26 -17.93 14.91
N LEU A 45 -2.37 -17.57 16.18
CA LEU A 45 -1.47 -18.06 17.25
C LEU A 45 -1.94 -19.40 17.85
N GLY A 46 -3.22 -19.74 17.71
CA GLY A 46 -3.89 -20.79 18.47
C GLY A 46 -4.80 -20.21 19.54
N ASP A 47 -5.56 -21.05 20.24
CA ASP A 47 -6.51 -20.66 21.30
C ASP A 47 -7.49 -19.54 20.88
N ASN A 48 -7.89 -19.56 19.61
CA ASN A 48 -8.74 -18.55 18.96
C ASN A 48 -8.15 -17.13 18.93
N VAL A 49 -6.84 -16.98 19.16
CA VAL A 49 -6.14 -15.70 19.11
C VAL A 49 -5.49 -15.49 17.74
N VAL A 50 -5.71 -14.30 17.20
CA VAL A 50 -4.99 -13.79 16.02
C VAL A 50 -4.05 -12.67 16.42
N ARG A 51 -2.89 -12.61 15.79
CA ARG A 51 -1.93 -11.51 15.90
C ARG A 51 -2.11 -10.58 14.72
N ALA A 52 -2.36 -9.31 15.00
CA ALA A 52 -2.56 -8.27 14.01
C ALA A 52 -1.55 -7.12 14.19
N ILE A 53 -1.35 -6.37 13.11
CA ILE A 53 -0.56 -5.13 13.11
C ILE A 53 -1.51 -3.94 12.94
N ALA A 54 -1.33 -2.90 13.76
CA ALA A 54 -2.05 -1.63 13.62
C ALA A 54 -1.58 -0.83 12.41
N MET A 55 -2.52 -0.31 11.61
CA MET A 55 -2.26 0.57 10.47
C MET A 55 -2.25 2.05 10.85
N GLY A 56 -2.00 2.35 12.12
CA GLY A 56 -2.01 3.69 12.70
C GLY A 56 -1.48 3.67 14.14
N GLY A 57 -1.64 4.79 14.84
CA GLY A 57 -1.26 4.91 16.25
C GLY A 57 -2.04 3.93 17.14
N SER A 58 -1.33 3.21 18.00
CA SER A 58 -1.91 2.27 18.97
C SER A 58 -2.10 2.90 20.36
N GLU A 59 -1.78 4.18 20.51
CA GLU A 59 -1.91 4.92 21.77
C GLU A 59 -3.37 4.98 22.24
N GLY A 60 -3.59 4.74 23.52
CA GLY A 60 -4.93 4.78 24.11
C GLY A 60 -5.79 3.53 23.88
N LEU A 61 -5.31 2.53 23.14
CA LEU A 61 -5.97 1.23 23.05
C LEU A 61 -5.98 0.51 24.41
N GLN A 62 -7.07 -0.20 24.66
CA GLN A 62 -7.29 -0.95 25.89
C GLN A 62 -7.63 -2.40 25.59
N ARG A 63 -7.26 -3.30 26.51
CA ARG A 63 -7.70 -4.69 26.47
C ARG A 63 -9.20 -4.79 26.68
N GLY A 64 -9.82 -5.80 26.08
CA GLY A 64 -11.26 -6.02 26.11
C GLY A 64 -12.05 -5.16 25.14
N LEU A 65 -11.42 -4.23 24.39
CA LEU A 65 -12.08 -3.51 23.31
C LEU A 65 -12.55 -4.48 22.23
N GLU A 66 -13.75 -4.21 21.72
CA GLU A 66 -14.34 -4.99 20.63
C GLU A 66 -13.67 -4.67 19.30
N VAL A 67 -13.45 -5.73 18.53
CA VAL A 67 -12.80 -5.68 17.22
C VAL A 67 -13.69 -6.42 16.23
N THR A 68 -14.07 -5.76 15.13
CA THR A 68 -14.93 -6.35 14.11
C THR A 68 -14.08 -6.89 12.96
N ASN A 69 -14.28 -8.16 12.58
CA ASN A 69 -13.67 -8.72 11.38
C ASN A 69 -14.45 -8.28 10.13
N THR A 70 -13.75 -7.65 9.18
CA THR A 70 -14.33 -7.23 7.89
C THR A 70 -14.56 -8.40 6.93
N GLY A 71 -13.86 -9.53 7.13
CA GLY A 71 -13.94 -10.73 6.30
C GLY A 71 -13.14 -10.68 5.00
N LYS A 72 -12.56 -9.52 4.65
CA LYS A 72 -11.73 -9.30 3.47
C LYS A 72 -10.41 -8.64 3.86
N SER A 73 -9.45 -8.56 2.95
CA SER A 73 -8.25 -7.78 3.18
C SER A 73 -8.52 -6.27 3.15
N ILE A 74 -7.52 -5.45 3.48
CA ILE A 74 -7.59 -4.01 3.29
C ILE A 74 -7.88 -3.75 1.81
N THR A 75 -8.95 -2.99 1.55
CA THR A 75 -9.40 -2.64 0.19
C THR A 75 -9.18 -1.16 -0.06
N VAL A 76 -8.65 -0.85 -1.24
CA VAL A 76 -8.33 0.53 -1.66
C VAL A 76 -9.06 0.86 -2.96
N PRO A 77 -9.44 2.13 -3.18
CA PRO A 77 -10.08 2.55 -4.43
C PRO A 77 -9.09 2.45 -5.60
N VAL A 78 -9.60 2.04 -6.77
CA VAL A 78 -8.84 1.98 -8.02
C VAL A 78 -9.65 2.57 -9.17
N GLY A 79 -8.96 2.93 -10.25
CA GLY A 79 -9.56 3.47 -11.48
C GLY A 79 -9.10 4.88 -11.79
N THR A 80 -9.64 5.47 -12.85
CA THR A 80 -9.19 6.79 -13.33
C THR A 80 -9.49 7.93 -12.36
N LYS A 81 -10.45 7.75 -11.45
CA LYS A 81 -10.78 8.72 -10.39
C LYS A 81 -9.65 8.90 -9.35
N THR A 82 -8.74 7.93 -9.24
CA THR A 82 -7.60 8.02 -8.32
C THR A 82 -6.44 8.86 -8.88
N LEU A 83 -6.48 9.24 -10.15
CA LEU A 83 -5.42 10.00 -10.80
C LEU A 83 -5.32 11.40 -10.19
N GLY A 84 -4.09 11.82 -9.87
CA GLY A 84 -3.80 13.12 -9.25
C GLY A 84 -4.20 13.23 -7.77
N ARG A 85 -4.64 12.13 -7.14
CA ARG A 85 -5.02 12.10 -5.73
C ARG A 85 -3.89 11.57 -4.85
N ILE A 86 -3.85 12.00 -3.59
CA ILE A 86 -2.95 11.43 -2.57
C ILE A 86 -3.79 10.61 -1.60
N MET A 87 -3.43 9.33 -1.43
CA MET A 87 -4.10 8.40 -0.52
C MET A 87 -3.11 7.76 0.47
N ASN A 88 -3.62 7.42 1.66
CA ASN A 88 -2.87 6.65 2.65
C ASN A 88 -2.94 5.13 2.37
N VAL A 89 -2.31 4.32 3.23
CA VAL A 89 -2.27 2.84 3.10
C VAL A 89 -3.65 2.18 3.15
N LEU A 90 -4.65 2.84 3.74
CA LEU A 90 -6.03 2.38 3.82
C LEU A 90 -6.88 2.82 2.63
N GLY A 91 -6.29 3.57 1.67
CA GLY A 91 -7.00 4.10 0.50
C GLY A 91 -7.76 5.39 0.78
N GLU A 92 -7.59 6.00 1.94
CA GLU A 92 -8.29 7.23 2.32
C GLU A 92 -7.55 8.46 1.76
N PRO A 93 -8.26 9.47 1.23
CA PRO A 93 -7.63 10.68 0.71
C PRO A 93 -7.01 11.52 1.82
N ILE A 94 -5.79 12.02 1.58
CA ILE A 94 -5.05 12.91 2.49
C ILE A 94 -4.66 14.25 1.84
N ASP A 95 -5.18 14.52 0.64
CA ASP A 95 -4.90 15.71 -0.16
C ASP A 95 -5.87 16.90 0.09
N ASN A 96 -6.85 16.74 0.99
CA ASN A 96 -7.91 17.71 1.24
C ASN A 96 -8.77 18.09 0.00
N ALA A 97 -8.76 17.25 -1.05
CA ALA A 97 -9.54 17.49 -2.27
C ALA A 97 -10.93 16.81 -2.26
N GLY A 98 -11.46 16.51 -1.06
CA GLY A 98 -12.71 15.78 -0.86
C GLY A 98 -12.56 14.27 -1.09
N GLU A 99 -13.68 13.56 -1.25
CA GLU A 99 -13.66 12.12 -1.54
C GLU A 99 -13.03 11.83 -2.91
N ILE A 100 -12.38 10.67 -3.05
CA ILE A 100 -11.81 10.21 -4.33
C ILE A 100 -12.93 9.82 -5.30
N GLY A 101 -14.03 9.29 -4.76
CA GLY A 101 -14.95 8.47 -5.53
C GLY A 101 -14.30 7.13 -5.89
N GLN A 102 -15.12 6.18 -6.31
CA GLN A 102 -14.62 4.85 -6.66
C GLN A 102 -15.40 4.30 -7.85
N ASP A 103 -14.68 3.69 -8.78
CA ASP A 103 -15.26 2.86 -9.83
C ASP A 103 -15.21 1.38 -9.42
N ALA A 104 -14.11 1.00 -8.76
CA ALA A 104 -13.93 -0.30 -8.12
C ALA A 104 -13.02 -0.17 -6.88
N GLU A 105 -13.08 -1.17 -6.01
CA GLU A 105 -12.16 -1.36 -4.90
C GLU A 105 -11.43 -2.69 -5.07
N TRP A 106 -10.13 -2.70 -4.79
CA TRP A 106 -9.33 -3.92 -4.86
C TRP A 106 -8.64 -4.21 -3.52
N GLU A 107 -8.50 -5.49 -3.19
CA GLU A 107 -7.68 -5.95 -2.06
C GLU A 107 -6.18 -5.75 -2.36
N ILE A 108 -5.44 -5.30 -1.35
CA ILE A 108 -3.99 -5.05 -1.46
C ILE A 108 -3.18 -6.34 -1.53
N HIS A 109 -3.67 -7.42 -0.90
CA HIS A 109 -3.06 -8.74 -0.95
C HIS A 109 -3.67 -9.55 -2.09
N ARG A 110 -2.84 -9.98 -3.04
CA ARG A 110 -3.24 -10.81 -4.18
C ARG A 110 -2.13 -11.77 -4.56
N ALA A 111 -2.52 -12.88 -5.18
CA ALA A 111 -1.54 -13.79 -5.78
C ALA A 111 -0.75 -13.07 -6.89
N ALA A 112 0.52 -13.44 -7.04
CA ALA A 112 1.30 -13.04 -8.20
C ALA A 112 0.72 -13.66 -9.48
N PRO A 113 0.93 -13.04 -10.66
CA PRO A 113 0.54 -13.63 -11.94
C PRO A 113 1.11 -15.04 -12.11
N SER A 114 0.37 -15.93 -12.76
CA SER A 114 0.83 -17.29 -13.06
C SER A 114 1.85 -17.29 -14.21
N TYR A 115 2.60 -18.38 -14.36
CA TYR A 115 3.68 -18.47 -15.35
C TYR A 115 3.22 -18.24 -16.79
N ASP A 116 2.02 -18.71 -17.14
CA ASP A 116 1.39 -18.57 -18.45
C ASP A 116 0.90 -17.14 -18.75
N GLU A 117 0.75 -16.29 -17.74
CA GLU A 117 0.44 -14.86 -17.90
C GLU A 117 1.69 -14.00 -18.11
N LEU A 118 2.90 -14.55 -17.91
CA LEU A 118 4.14 -13.80 -18.01
C LEU A 118 4.54 -13.59 -19.49
N ALA A 119 4.63 -12.32 -19.89
CA ALA A 119 5.21 -11.94 -21.17
C ALA A 119 6.71 -11.58 -20.99
N PRO A 120 7.63 -12.15 -21.80
CA PRO A 120 9.02 -11.72 -21.78
C PRO A 120 9.12 -10.27 -22.27
N ALA A 121 9.80 -9.43 -21.49
CA ALA A 121 10.06 -8.04 -21.86
C ALA A 121 11.11 -7.99 -22.98
N ALA A 122 10.65 -7.82 -24.22
CA ALA A 122 11.50 -7.69 -25.41
C ALA A 122 11.67 -6.24 -25.88
N GLU A 123 10.79 -5.34 -25.45
CA GLU A 123 10.77 -3.94 -25.88
C GLU A 123 11.60 -3.06 -24.94
N LEU A 124 12.37 -2.13 -25.51
CA LEU A 124 13.05 -1.08 -24.74
C LEU A 124 12.07 0.05 -24.41
N LEU A 125 12.23 0.63 -23.22
CA LEU A 125 11.55 1.84 -22.79
C LEU A 125 12.54 3.00 -22.91
N GLU A 126 12.34 3.84 -23.91
CA GLU A 126 13.13 5.07 -24.09
C GLU A 126 12.78 6.08 -23.00
N THR A 127 13.79 6.48 -22.23
CA THR A 127 13.64 7.36 -21.06
C THR A 127 13.92 8.83 -21.36
N GLY A 128 14.62 9.12 -22.46
CA GLY A 128 15.12 10.46 -22.80
C GLY A 128 16.38 10.85 -22.02
N ILE A 129 16.90 9.96 -21.15
CA ILE A 129 18.08 10.20 -20.34
C ILE A 129 19.26 9.48 -20.98
N LYS A 130 20.16 10.25 -21.62
CA LYS A 130 21.30 9.74 -22.41
C LYS A 130 22.09 8.60 -21.75
N VAL A 131 22.43 8.73 -20.47
CA VAL A 131 23.23 7.72 -19.78
C VAL A 131 22.44 6.42 -19.55
N ILE A 132 21.13 6.52 -19.31
CA ILE A 132 20.25 5.37 -19.14
C ILE A 132 20.06 4.71 -20.50
N ASP A 133 19.62 5.45 -21.51
CA ASP A 133 19.30 4.89 -22.82
C ASP A 133 20.53 4.29 -23.54
N LEU A 134 21.74 4.80 -23.27
CA LEU A 134 22.96 4.30 -23.89
C LEU A 134 23.61 3.14 -23.11
N ILE A 135 23.71 3.23 -21.78
CA ILE A 135 24.54 2.33 -20.97
C ILE A 135 23.71 1.26 -20.26
N CYS A 136 22.50 1.59 -19.83
CA CYS A 136 21.64 0.70 -19.05
C CYS A 136 20.17 0.91 -19.44
N PRO A 137 19.78 0.57 -20.68
CA PRO A 137 18.44 0.86 -21.17
C PRO A 137 17.40 0.03 -20.42
N PHE A 138 16.23 0.64 -20.19
CA PHE A 138 15.15 -0.04 -19.48
C PHE A 138 14.37 -0.94 -20.42
N ALA A 139 13.97 -2.11 -19.93
CA ALA A 139 13.01 -2.97 -20.62
C ALA A 139 11.59 -2.59 -20.19
N LYS A 140 10.68 -2.44 -21.15
CA LYS A 140 9.26 -2.16 -20.89
C LYS A 140 8.63 -3.32 -20.13
N GLY A 141 7.90 -3.02 -19.05
CA GLY A 141 7.38 -4.04 -18.12
C GLY A 141 8.45 -4.67 -17.22
N GLY A 142 9.71 -4.25 -17.33
CA GLY A 142 10.80 -4.68 -16.47
C GLY A 142 10.79 -3.99 -15.10
N LYS A 143 11.67 -4.47 -14.21
CA LYS A 143 11.92 -3.87 -12.90
C LYS A 143 13.27 -3.18 -12.93
N VAL A 144 13.33 -1.97 -12.40
CA VAL A 144 14.55 -1.14 -12.37
C VAL A 144 14.84 -0.74 -10.94
N GLY A 145 16.12 -0.77 -10.54
CA GLY A 145 16.59 -0.29 -9.25
C GLY A 145 17.46 0.96 -9.39
N LEU A 146 17.08 2.04 -8.71
CA LEU A 146 17.90 3.26 -8.59
C LEU A 146 18.69 3.24 -7.27
N PHE A 147 19.91 2.73 -7.33
CA PHE A 147 20.78 2.61 -6.15
C PHE A 147 21.61 3.88 -5.95
N GLY A 148 21.63 4.39 -4.72
CA GLY A 148 22.44 5.55 -4.39
C GLY A 148 22.25 6.05 -2.95
N GLY A 149 23.23 6.83 -2.47
CA GLY A 149 23.22 7.40 -1.12
C GLY A 149 22.21 8.54 -0.93
N ALA A 150 22.32 9.25 0.20
CA ALA A 150 21.55 10.48 0.42
C ALA A 150 22.08 11.61 -0.48
N GLY A 151 21.19 12.44 -1.02
CA GLY A 151 21.57 13.64 -1.79
C GLY A 151 22.10 13.40 -3.21
N VAL A 152 22.15 12.16 -3.69
CA VAL A 152 22.67 11.84 -5.05
C VAL A 152 21.66 12.07 -6.19
N GLY A 153 20.50 12.66 -5.89
CA GLY A 153 19.50 12.99 -6.92
C GLY A 153 18.56 11.85 -7.33
N LYS A 154 18.33 10.83 -6.49
CA LYS A 154 17.38 9.73 -6.79
C LYS A 154 15.97 10.25 -7.09
N THR A 155 15.43 11.08 -6.21
CA THR A 155 14.08 11.68 -6.35
C THR A 155 13.98 12.55 -7.61
N VAL A 156 15.05 13.29 -7.93
CA VAL A 156 15.12 14.12 -9.15
C VAL A 156 15.08 13.27 -10.41
N ASN A 157 15.88 12.19 -10.47
CA ASN A 157 15.86 11.27 -11.61
C ASN A 157 14.48 10.60 -11.77
N MET A 158 13.83 10.23 -10.67
CA MET A 158 12.51 9.61 -10.71
C MET A 158 11.43 10.60 -11.21
N MET A 159 11.46 11.86 -10.78
CA MET A 159 10.57 12.90 -11.30
C MET A 159 10.76 13.12 -12.80
N GLU A 160 12.01 13.15 -13.28
CA GLU A 160 12.30 13.28 -14.71
C GLU A 160 11.81 12.07 -15.51
N LEU A 161 11.97 10.85 -14.97
CA LEU A 161 11.42 9.64 -15.60
C LEU A 161 9.89 9.70 -15.70
N ILE A 162 9.19 10.11 -14.64
CA ILE A 162 7.72 10.25 -14.65
C ILE A 162 7.29 11.26 -15.70
N ARG A 163 7.96 12.42 -15.76
CA ARG A 163 7.69 13.47 -16.74
C ARG A 163 7.85 12.95 -18.16
N ASN A 164 8.97 12.31 -18.48
CA ASN A 164 9.25 11.83 -19.84
C ASN A 164 8.31 10.69 -20.25
N ILE A 165 7.99 9.76 -19.35
CA ILE A 165 7.04 8.68 -19.63
C ILE A 165 5.62 9.24 -19.83
N ALA A 166 5.19 10.19 -19.01
CA ALA A 166 3.86 10.78 -19.13
C ALA A 166 3.70 11.57 -20.44
N ILE A 167 4.72 12.32 -20.85
CA ILE A 167 4.68 13.15 -22.07
C ILE A 167 4.80 12.28 -23.33
N GLU A 168 5.73 11.34 -23.38
CA GLU A 168 6.07 10.60 -24.60
C GLU A 168 5.24 9.32 -24.79
N HIS A 169 4.85 8.65 -23.69
CA HIS A 169 4.20 7.32 -23.77
C HIS A 169 2.72 7.32 -23.38
N SER A 170 2.12 8.49 -23.09
CA SER A 170 0.71 8.62 -22.68
C SER A 170 0.28 7.62 -21.57
N GLY A 171 1.22 7.28 -20.68
CA GLY A 171 1.01 6.31 -19.62
C GLY A 171 0.57 6.96 -18.30
N TYR A 172 -0.11 6.19 -17.45
CA TYR A 172 -0.35 6.57 -16.06
C TYR A 172 0.81 6.14 -15.17
N SER A 173 1.20 7.02 -14.25
CA SER A 173 2.24 6.76 -13.25
C SER A 173 1.61 6.69 -11.86
N VAL A 174 2.05 5.72 -11.05
CA VAL A 174 1.70 5.60 -9.64
C VAL A 174 2.97 5.75 -8.82
N PHE A 175 2.99 6.69 -7.89
CA PHE A 175 4.09 6.86 -6.95
C PHE A 175 3.71 6.33 -5.57
N ALA A 176 4.53 5.45 -5.01
CA ALA A 176 4.36 4.90 -3.67
C ALA A 176 5.52 5.35 -2.77
N GLY A 177 5.28 6.35 -1.92
CA GLY A 177 6.26 6.87 -0.96
C GLY A 177 6.39 5.98 0.27
N VAL A 178 7.25 4.96 0.21
CA VAL A 178 7.43 3.99 1.30
C VAL A 178 8.56 4.41 2.22
N GLY A 179 8.22 4.92 3.42
CA GLY A 179 9.22 5.32 4.42
C GLY A 179 10.07 6.53 4.03
N GLU A 180 9.64 7.28 3.01
CA GLU A 180 10.30 8.50 2.55
C GLU A 180 9.93 9.71 3.40
N ARG A 181 10.67 10.81 3.24
CA ARG A 181 10.39 12.04 3.97
C ARG A 181 9.11 12.69 3.47
N THR A 182 8.23 13.12 4.39
CA THR A 182 7.02 13.89 4.06
C THR A 182 7.32 15.14 3.25
N ARG A 183 8.44 15.82 3.52
CA ARG A 183 8.90 16.98 2.73
C ARG A 183 9.12 16.61 1.26
N GLU A 184 9.74 15.47 0.97
CA GLU A 184 9.98 15.03 -0.41
C GLU A 184 8.67 14.69 -1.12
N GLY A 185 7.70 14.11 -0.40
CA GLY A 185 6.34 13.90 -0.95
C GLY A 185 5.60 15.20 -1.23
N ASN A 186 5.75 16.22 -0.38
CA ASN A 186 5.18 17.55 -0.62
C ASN A 186 5.80 18.25 -1.83
N ASP A 187 7.14 18.23 -1.93
CA ASP A 187 7.88 18.79 -3.07
C ASP A 187 7.60 18.04 -4.38
N PHE A 188 7.11 16.80 -4.30
CA PHE A 188 6.71 16.00 -5.45
C PHE A 188 5.29 16.32 -5.94
N TYR A 189 4.41 16.79 -5.05
CA TYR A 189 3.01 17.10 -5.35
C TYR A 189 2.78 18.55 -5.82
N HIS A 190 3.60 19.49 -5.34
CA HIS A 190 3.50 20.93 -5.61
C HIS A 190 4.60 21.41 -6.56
#